data_AF-A0A430Q4B2-F1
#
_entry.id   AF-A0A430Q4B2-F1
#
_cell.length_a   1.000
_cell.length_b   1.000
_cell.length_c   1.000
_cell.angle_alpha   90.00
_cell.angle_beta   90.00
_cell.angle_gamma   90.00
#
_symmetry.space_group_name_H-M   'P 1'
#
loop_
_entity.id
_entity.type
_entity.pdbx_description
1 polymer ?
#
loop_
_entity_poly.entity_id
_entity_poly.type
_entity_poly.pdbx_seq_one_letter_code
_entity_poly.pdbx_strand_id
1 'polypeptide(L)'
;MGSSDLSIRIEPHLFEWYGWYVGGCIPKMMTVHQLKQAGYNVDTNYTSLSSYNDNDKYESIQGYCDRTAVLIKRILNVHKSKDTCLLIVAHASSLDTCTRHLICHKFRNNLSSNEFHHRTSIVPYCGLLLAQENRRWNLINPPIPNS
;
A
#
# COMPACT_ATOMS: atom_id res chain seq x y z
N MET A 1 6.09 -15.77 17.85
CA MET A 1 6.06 -16.92 16.91
C MET A 1 5.24 -16.48 15.71
N GLY A 2 5.86 -16.34 14.54
CA GLY A 2 5.12 -16.02 13.31
C GLY A 2 4.44 -17.29 12.80
N SER A 3 3.17 -17.22 12.46
CA SER A 3 2.45 -18.35 11.85
C SER A 3 3.18 -18.74 10.56
N SER A 4 3.63 -19.99 10.46
CA SER A 4 4.30 -20.57 9.28
C SER A 4 3.43 -20.58 8.03
N ASP A 5 2.14 -20.30 8.18
CA ASP A 5 1.12 -20.55 7.16
C ASP A 5 0.72 -19.27 6.39
N LEU A 6 1.35 -18.12 6.68
CA LEU A 6 1.08 -16.86 5.99
C LEU A 6 2.13 -16.60 4.89
N SER A 7 1.68 -16.65 3.64
CA SER A 7 2.48 -16.31 2.46
C SER A 7 2.22 -14.86 1.99
N ILE A 8 3.27 -14.20 1.51
CA ILE A 8 3.25 -12.83 1.00
C ILE A 8 2.52 -12.80 -0.35
N ARG A 9 1.53 -11.93 -0.46
CA ARG A 9 0.79 -11.65 -1.70
C ARG A 9 1.33 -10.38 -2.34
N ILE A 10 1.67 -10.44 -3.63
CA ILE A 10 2.27 -9.33 -4.36
C ILE A 10 1.18 -8.52 -5.05
N GLU A 11 1.11 -7.22 -4.75
CA GLU A 11 0.18 -6.28 -5.38
C GLU A 11 0.92 -5.15 -6.12
N PRO A 12 0.91 -5.14 -7.46
CA PRO A 12 1.55 -4.11 -8.27
C PRO A 12 1.17 -2.67 -7.92
N HIS A 13 -0.11 -2.41 -7.63
CA HIS A 13 -0.59 -1.06 -7.32
C HIS A 13 -0.21 -0.56 -5.91
N LEU A 14 0.48 -1.36 -5.08
CA LEU A 14 1.12 -0.85 -3.87
C LEU A 14 2.45 -0.14 -4.15
N PHE A 15 2.99 -0.25 -5.37
CA PHE A 15 4.18 0.47 -5.77
C PHE A 15 3.97 1.98 -5.66
N GLU A 16 5.02 2.67 -5.25
CA GLU A 16 5.02 4.11 -5.00
C GLU A 16 4.75 4.96 -6.24
N TRP A 17 4.71 6.27 -6.02
CA TRP A 17 4.37 7.25 -7.04
C TRP A 17 5.37 7.25 -8.19
N TYR A 18 4.89 7.05 -9.42
CA TYR A 18 5.74 7.02 -10.61
C TYR A 18 6.43 8.36 -10.92
N GLY A 19 5.93 9.47 -10.39
CA GLY A 19 6.55 10.79 -10.57
C GLY A 19 7.96 10.91 -9.99
N TRP A 20 8.40 9.98 -9.13
CA TRP A 20 9.79 9.90 -8.67
C TRP A 20 10.75 9.26 -9.69
N TYR A 21 10.23 8.64 -10.75
CA TYR A 21 11.00 7.93 -11.78
C TYR A 21 11.11 8.72 -13.09
N VAL A 22 11.36 10.03 -13.00
CA VAL A 22 11.55 10.91 -14.15
C VAL A 22 12.72 10.40 -15.01
N GLY A 23 12.50 10.26 -16.32
CA GLY A 23 13.51 9.76 -17.27
C GLY A 23 13.44 8.26 -17.56
N GLY A 24 12.43 7.54 -17.05
CA GLY A 24 12.16 6.15 -17.44
C GLY A 24 12.90 5.09 -16.62
N CYS A 25 13.49 5.47 -15.49
CA CYS A 25 14.26 4.61 -14.61
C CYS A 25 13.39 3.71 -13.71
N ILE A 26 12.23 3.25 -14.19
CA ILE A 26 11.32 2.41 -13.41
C ILE A 26 11.98 1.05 -13.15
N PRO A 27 11.99 0.54 -11.90
CA PRO A 27 12.64 -0.72 -11.59
C PRO A 27 11.96 -1.89 -12.32
N LYS A 28 12.77 -2.80 -12.86
CA LYS A 28 12.27 -4.07 -13.35
C LYS A 28 11.98 -5.00 -12.17
N MET A 29 10.70 -5.17 -11.85
CA MET A 29 10.25 -6.02 -10.74
C MET A 29 10.52 -7.50 -11.01
N MET A 30 10.89 -8.22 -9.95
CA MET A 30 10.96 -9.68 -9.99
C MET A 30 9.56 -10.28 -10.14
N THR A 31 9.46 -11.39 -10.87
CA THR A 31 8.21 -12.17 -10.91
C THR A 31 8.00 -12.89 -9.58
N VAL A 32 6.75 -13.28 -9.29
CA VAL A 32 6.43 -14.07 -8.09
C VAL A 32 7.24 -15.38 -8.04
N HIS A 33 7.48 -16.02 -9.18
CA HIS A 33 8.33 -17.20 -9.26
C HIS A 33 9.80 -16.91 -8.95
N GLN A 34 10.34 -15.78 -9.44
CA GLN A 34 11.71 -15.37 -9.12
C GLN A 34 11.86 -15.05 -7.64
N LEU A 35 10.87 -14.42 -7.01
CA LEU A 35 10.85 -14.18 -5.56
C LEU A 35 10.83 -15.50 -4.78
N LYS A 36 10.02 -16.47 -5.22
CA LYS A 36 9.99 -17.81 -4.61
C LYS A 36 11.34 -18.52 -4.74
N GLN A 37 11.97 -18.46 -5.91
CA GLN A 37 13.31 -19.02 -6.16
C GLN A 37 14.39 -18.34 -5.31
N ALA A 38 14.25 -17.04 -5.02
CA ALA A 38 15.15 -16.30 -4.14
C ALA A 38 14.94 -16.59 -2.64
N GLY A 39 13.99 -17.45 -2.28
CA GLY A 39 13.74 -17.89 -0.89
C GLY A 39 12.68 -17.10 -0.13
N TYR A 40 11.97 -16.17 -0.79
CA TYR A 40 10.86 -15.46 -0.15
C TYR A 40 9.61 -16.32 -0.05
N ASN A 41 8.89 -16.23 1.08
CA ASN A 41 7.64 -16.95 1.29
C ASN A 41 6.45 -16.26 0.57
N VAL A 42 6.46 -16.25 -0.76
CA VAL A 42 5.39 -15.68 -1.58
C VAL A 42 4.33 -16.71 -1.96
N ASP A 43 3.09 -16.24 -2.10
CA ASP A 43 1.93 -17.01 -2.59
C ASP A 43 1.95 -17.06 -4.12
N THR A 44 2.36 -18.18 -4.71
CA THR A 44 2.39 -18.37 -6.16
C THR A 44 1.02 -18.66 -6.77
N ASN A 45 0.02 -19.00 -5.95
CA ASN A 45 -1.34 -19.27 -6.41
C ASN A 45 -2.24 -18.03 -6.35
N TYR A 46 -1.75 -16.96 -5.72
CA TYR A 46 -2.44 -15.69 -5.67
C TYR A 46 -2.42 -14.97 -7.02
N THR A 47 -3.60 -14.68 -7.56
CA THR A 47 -3.76 -13.74 -8.68
C THR A 47 -3.90 -12.33 -8.12
N SER A 48 -2.98 -11.44 -8.49
CA SER A 48 -3.02 -10.04 -8.06
C SER A 48 -4.29 -9.35 -8.54
N LEU A 49 -4.82 -8.47 -7.68
CA LEU A 49 -5.95 -7.63 -8.00
C LEU A 49 -5.55 -6.57 -9.03
N SER A 50 -4.29 -6.15 -9.01
CA SER A 50 -3.73 -5.16 -9.93
C SER A 50 -2.65 -5.75 -10.85
N SER A 51 -2.34 -5.05 -11.94
CA SER A 51 -1.27 -5.41 -12.88
C SER A 51 -0.29 -4.25 -13.06
N TYR A 52 1.00 -4.55 -13.26
CA TYR A 52 1.99 -3.53 -13.62
C TYR A 52 1.69 -2.86 -14.97
N ASN A 53 0.92 -3.51 -15.84
CA ASN A 53 0.53 -2.95 -17.13
C ASN A 53 -0.57 -1.90 -17.03
N ASP A 54 -1.32 -1.87 -15.92
CA ASP A 54 -2.43 -0.94 -15.69
C ASP A 54 -1.96 0.40 -15.11
N ASN A 55 -0.67 0.52 -14.79
CA ASN A 55 -0.08 1.69 -14.16
C ASN A 55 0.11 2.85 -15.15
N ASP A 56 -0.46 4.00 -14.82
CA ASP A 56 -0.14 5.26 -15.48
C ASP A 56 1.24 5.76 -15.00
N LYS A 57 2.23 5.66 -15.88
CA LYS A 57 3.61 6.09 -15.61
C LYS A 57 3.76 7.61 -15.47
N TYR A 58 2.74 8.36 -15.87
CA TYR A 58 2.70 9.82 -15.79
C TYR A 58 1.64 10.28 -14.77
N GLU A 59 1.25 9.41 -13.83
CA GLU A 59 0.22 9.71 -12.86
C GLU A 59 0.56 10.96 -12.04
N SER A 60 -0.45 11.80 -11.80
CA SER A 60 -0.35 12.85 -10.80
C SER A 60 -0.33 12.26 -9.38
N ILE A 61 0.01 13.07 -8.37
CA ILE A 61 -0.12 12.66 -6.95
C ILE A 61 -1.56 12.24 -6.64
N GLN A 62 -2.56 12.91 -7.23
CA GLN A 62 -3.96 12.51 -7.08
C GLN A 62 -4.23 11.16 -7.75
N GLY A 63 -3.68 10.91 -8.94
CA GLY A 63 -3.77 9.62 -9.61
C GLY A 63 -3.20 8.48 -8.77
N TYR A 64 -2.06 8.71 -8.10
CA TYR A 64 -1.47 7.76 -7.15
C TYR A 64 -2.39 7.50 -5.95
N CYS A 65 -2.96 8.55 -5.35
CA CYS A 65 -3.95 8.43 -4.27
C CYS A 65 -5.19 7.64 -4.71
N ASP A 66 -5.68 7.86 -5.93
CA ASP A 66 -6.88 7.20 -6.45
C ASP A 66 -6.61 5.72 -6.75
N ARG A 67 -5.47 5.40 -7.40
CA ARG A 67 -5.03 4.04 -7.71
C ARG A 67 -4.87 3.19 -6.45
N THR A 68 -4.21 3.74 -5.44
CA THR A 68 -4.04 3.09 -4.13
C THR A 68 -5.37 2.93 -3.41
N ALA A 69 -6.24 3.94 -3.43
CA ALA A 69 -7.57 3.85 -2.83
C ALA A 69 -8.45 2.76 -3.47
N VAL A 70 -8.41 2.62 -4.80
CA VAL A 70 -9.11 1.56 -5.52
C VAL A 70 -8.59 0.18 -5.09
N LEU A 71 -7.27 0.00 -5.03
CA LEU A 71 -6.67 -1.27 -4.61
C LEU A 71 -7.08 -1.64 -3.19
N ILE A 72 -6.95 -0.73 -2.22
CA ILE A 72 -7.28 -0.99 -0.82
C ILE A 72 -8.75 -1.37 -0.66
N LYS A 73 -9.67 -0.68 -1.33
CA LYS A 73 -11.10 -1.07 -1.34
C LYS A 73 -11.30 -2.49 -1.87
N ARG A 74 -10.56 -2.90 -2.90
CA ARG A 74 -10.64 -4.26 -3.45
C ARG A 74 -10.08 -5.29 -2.47
N ILE A 75 -8.94 -5.02 -1.84
CA ILE A 75 -8.36 -5.90 -0.81
C ILE A 75 -9.36 -6.07 0.35
N LEU A 76 -9.91 -4.97 0.89
CA LEU A 76 -10.91 -5.01 1.95
C LEU A 76 -12.16 -5.79 1.53
N ASN A 77 -12.60 -5.65 0.27
CA ASN A 77 -13.74 -6.40 -0.26
C ASN A 77 -13.51 -7.91 -0.34
N VAL A 78 -12.29 -8.35 -0.66
CA VAL A 78 -11.91 -9.78 -0.67
C VAL A 78 -11.85 -10.35 0.75
N HIS A 79 -11.50 -9.53 1.74
CA HIS A 79 -11.24 -9.94 3.11
C HIS A 79 -12.29 -9.43 4.13
N LYS A 80 -13.57 -9.44 3.77
CA LYS A 80 -14.69 -8.85 4.55
C LYS A 80 -15.05 -9.51 5.89
N SER A 81 -14.26 -10.42 6.43
CA SER A 81 -14.62 -11.07 7.71
C SER A 81 -14.39 -10.13 8.91
N LYS A 82 -15.22 -10.28 9.96
CA LYS A 82 -15.24 -9.40 11.14
C LYS A 82 -13.94 -9.35 11.95
N ASP A 83 -13.05 -10.33 11.74
CA ASP A 83 -11.80 -10.49 12.50
C ASP A 83 -10.56 -10.55 11.58
N THR A 84 -10.58 -9.85 10.45
CA THR A 84 -9.41 -9.77 9.57
C THR A 84 -8.45 -8.67 10.02
N CYS A 85 -7.20 -9.04 10.25
CA CYS A 85 -6.07 -8.10 10.29
C CYS A 85 -5.26 -8.22 9.00
N LEU A 86 -5.05 -7.10 8.30
CA LEU A 86 -4.26 -7.03 7.08
C LEU A 86 -2.98 -6.25 7.35
N LEU A 87 -1.83 -6.85 7.03
CA LEU A 87 -0.54 -6.14 7.02
C LEU A 87 -0.19 -5.76 5.58
N ILE A 88 -0.06 -4.46 5.34
CA ILE A 88 0.38 -3.91 4.05
C ILE A 88 1.80 -3.40 4.23
N VAL A 89 2.75 -4.04 3.53
CA VAL A 89 4.15 -3.63 3.49
C VAL A 89 4.42 -2.98 2.14
N ALA A 90 4.75 -1.69 2.14
CA ALA A 90 4.94 -0.90 0.93
C ALA A 90 5.93 0.25 1.21
N HIS A 91 5.62 1.46 0.76
CA HIS A 91 6.53 2.61 0.78
C HIS A 91 6.12 3.63 1.84
N ALA A 92 6.99 4.61 2.12
CA ALA A 92 6.71 5.69 3.07
C ALA A 92 5.39 6.42 2.76
N SER A 93 5.15 6.73 1.49
CA SER A 93 3.92 7.40 1.04
C SER A 93 2.67 6.52 1.19
N SER A 94 2.83 5.20 1.22
CA SER A 94 1.72 4.24 1.32
C SER A 94 0.98 4.32 2.64
N LEU A 95 1.63 4.72 3.74
CA LEU A 95 0.97 4.94 5.05
C LEU A 95 -0.19 5.92 4.92
N ASP A 96 0.01 6.96 4.12
CA ASP A 96 -0.92 8.07 3.93
C ASP A 96 -1.89 7.78 2.77
N THR A 97 -1.41 7.30 1.62
CA THR A 97 -2.29 7.04 0.45
C THR A 97 -3.21 5.84 0.65
N CYS A 98 -2.75 4.77 1.30
CA CYS A 98 -3.58 3.59 1.54
C CYS A 98 -4.67 3.84 2.59
N THR A 99 -4.51 4.83 3.48
CA THR A 99 -5.45 5.07 4.58
C THR A 99 -6.28 6.32 4.44
N ARG A 100 -5.78 7.36 3.74
CA ARG A 100 -6.50 8.64 3.56
C ARG A 100 -7.94 8.46 3.12
N HIS A 101 -8.20 7.66 2.10
CA HIS A 101 -9.56 7.49 1.57
C HIS A 101 -10.51 6.76 2.54
N LEU A 102 -9.97 6.04 3.52
CA LEU A 102 -10.75 5.38 4.56
C LEU A 102 -11.25 6.41 5.60
N ILE A 103 -10.40 7.37 5.96
CA ILE A 103 -10.64 8.30 7.08
C ILE A 103 -11.14 9.67 6.61
N CYS A 104 -10.73 10.13 5.43
CA CYS A 104 -11.09 11.45 4.91
C CYS A 104 -12.44 11.42 4.18
N HIS A 105 -13.40 12.18 4.73
CA HIS A 105 -14.68 12.42 4.07
C HIS A 105 -14.51 13.46 2.96
N LYS A 106 -14.50 12.99 1.69
CA LYS A 106 -14.73 13.62 0.35
C LYS A 106 -14.27 15.06 0.02
N PHE A 107 -14.05 15.97 0.98
CA PHE A 107 -13.69 17.38 0.75
C PHE A 107 -12.20 17.70 0.97
N ARG A 108 -11.41 16.78 1.56
CA ARG A 108 -9.98 16.96 1.86
C ARG A 108 -9.07 15.88 1.23
N ASN A 109 -9.49 15.31 0.11
CA ASN A 109 -8.71 14.24 -0.55
C ASN A 109 -7.59 14.78 -1.45
N ASN A 110 -7.59 16.07 -1.75
CA ASN A 110 -6.55 16.67 -2.57
C ASN A 110 -5.33 16.98 -1.70
N LEU A 111 -4.20 16.38 -2.06
CA LEU A 111 -2.92 16.58 -1.38
C LEU A 111 -2.05 17.51 -2.24
N SER A 112 -1.59 18.61 -1.66
CA SER A 112 -0.62 19.46 -2.37
C SER A 112 0.70 18.71 -2.54
N SER A 113 1.47 19.06 -3.58
CA SER A 113 2.79 18.45 -3.80
C SER A 113 3.70 18.60 -2.58
N ASN A 114 3.76 19.80 -1.98
CA ASN A 114 4.61 20.04 -0.81
C ASN A 114 4.19 19.19 0.39
N GLU A 115 2.88 19.06 0.62
CA GLU A 115 2.36 18.25 1.72
C GLU A 115 2.62 16.75 1.52
N PHE A 116 2.48 16.25 0.29
CA PHE A 116 2.80 14.86 -0.05
C PHE A 116 4.27 14.53 0.22
N HIS A 117 5.17 15.37 -0.28
CA HIS A 117 6.61 15.17 -0.09
C HIS A 117 7.01 15.29 1.39
N HIS A 118 6.46 16.27 2.11
CA HIS A 118 6.74 16.44 3.54
C HIS A 118 6.25 15.26 4.38
N ARG A 119 5.02 14.79 4.17
CA ARG A 119 4.48 13.62 4.87
C ARG A 119 5.29 12.36 4.59
N THR A 120 5.78 12.20 3.36
CA THR A 120 6.60 11.05 2.97
C THR A 120 7.99 11.11 3.61
N SER A 121 8.63 12.29 3.66
CA SER A 121 10.04 12.41 4.07
C SER A 121 10.29 12.19 5.57
N ILE A 122 9.25 12.30 6.40
CA ILE A 122 9.35 12.13 7.85
C ILE A 122 9.17 10.67 8.31
N VAL A 123 8.82 9.76 7.40
CA VAL A 123 8.53 8.36 7.75
C VAL A 123 9.84 7.60 7.91
N PRO A 124 10.15 7.05 9.11
CA PRO A 124 11.32 6.20 9.29
C PRO A 124 11.12 4.82 8.64
N TYR A 125 12.21 4.08 8.47
CA TYR A 125 12.10 2.67 8.10
C TYR A 125 11.22 1.90 9.09
N CYS A 126 10.38 1.01 8.56
CA CYS A 126 9.38 0.28 9.34
C CYS A 126 8.39 1.19 10.11
N GLY A 127 8.21 2.45 9.69
CA GLY A 127 7.12 3.28 10.18
C GLY A 127 5.77 2.58 10.03
N LEU A 128 4.98 2.55 11.10
CA LEU A 128 3.76 1.77 11.19
C LEU A 128 2.57 2.68 11.50
N LEU A 129 1.46 2.43 10.79
CA LEU A 129 0.19 3.11 11.00
C LEU A 129 -0.91 2.05 11.00
N LEU A 130 -1.84 2.15 11.95
CA LEU A 130 -2.97 1.24 12.08
C LEU A 130 -4.28 1.97 11.80
N ALA A 131 -4.97 1.54 10.74
CA ALA A 131 -6.35 1.92 10.45
C ALA A 131 -7.29 0.79 10.90
N GLN A 132 -8.28 1.11 11.73
CA GLN A 132 -9.26 0.15 12.24
C GLN A 132 -10.68 0.59 11.87
N GLU A 133 -11.47 -0.36 11.35
CA GLU A 133 -12.91 -0.18 11.13
C GLU A 133 -13.70 -0.66 12.35
N ASN A 134 -14.34 0.27 13.06
CA ASN A 134 -15.37 -0.03 14.06
C ASN A 134 -16.75 0.26 13.45
N ARG A 135 -17.35 1.41 13.78
CA ARG A 135 -18.49 1.98 13.03
C ARG A 135 -18.06 2.77 11.79
N ARG A 136 -16.84 3.32 11.84
CA ARG A 136 -16.15 4.09 10.82
C ARG A 136 -14.66 3.79 10.93
N TRP A 137 -13.91 4.02 9.86
CA TRP A 137 -12.46 3.93 9.84
C TRP A 137 -11.83 5.04 10.68
N ASN A 138 -10.87 4.67 11.53
CA ASN A 138 -10.09 5.61 12.33
C ASN A 138 -8.63 5.17 12.36
N LEU A 139 -7.72 6.12 12.54
CA LEU A 139 -6.34 5.83 12.90
C LEU A 139 -6.25 5.64 14.40
N ILE A 140 -5.61 4.55 14.81
CA ILE A 140 -5.31 4.26 16.20
C ILE A 140 -3.81 4.03 16.38
N ASN A 141 -3.35 4.09 17.62
CA ASN A 141 -1.96 3.76 17.92
C ASN A 141 -1.68 2.30 17.54
N PRO A 142 -0.59 2.04 16.80
CA PRO A 142 -0.18 0.68 16.50
C PRO A 142 0.11 -0.11 17.80
N PRO A 143 -0.08 -1.43 17.80
CA PRO A 143 0.14 -2.29 18.97
C PRO A 143 1.64 -2.51 19.27
N ILE A 144 2.53 -1.97 18.43
CA ILE A 144 3.98 -2.10 18.55
C ILE A 144 4.55 -0.70 18.86
N PRO A 145 5.46 -0.56 19.84
CA PRO A 145 6.10 0.71 20.14
C PRO A 145 6.87 1.27 18.93
N ASN A 146 6.87 2.59 18.78
CA ASN A 146 7.78 3.26 17.87
C ASN A 146 9.19 3.17 18.47
N SER A 147 10.09 2.46 17.79
CA SER A 147 11.52 2.36 18.14
C SER A 147 12.29 3.64 17.83
#